data_AF-A0A9E1AZX5-F1
#
_entry.id   AF-A0A9E1AZX5-F1
#
_cell.length_a   1.000
_cell.length_b   1.000
_cell.length_c   1.000
_cell.angle_alpha   90.00
_cell.angle_beta   90.00
_cell.angle_gamma   90.00
#
_symmetry.space_group_name_H-M   'P 1'
#
loop_
_entity.id
_entity.type
_entity.pdbx_description
1 polymer ?
#
loop_
_entity_poly.entity_id
_entity_poly.type
_entity_poly.pdbx_seq_one_letter_code
_entity_poly.pdbx_strand_id
1 'polypeptide(L)'
;MINNTKKIKELYENIQRKLFDIVPGKWDELYLYASIIERLGKVQVGEMYFYFMPRGILKRKFINVYEVPNKYNIEEEEYLKLVELLYDEIKELREEFRKTNQKVWSNLTISIKNDRITYTFCYDNLLGGQDEYYDHHIYWRKKYLHIEPCGKKEEKAFNKYLSTRNLEVPKSDEYITGIYLKRQVNVVKYDTTDVDENQRVDYRVAKQEESKIKNQILCNK
;
A
#
# COMPACT_ATOMS: atom_id res chain seq x y z
N MET A 1 -17.86 13.87 1.68
CA MET A 1 -17.97 12.91 0.56
C MET A 1 -16.86 13.22 -0.43
N ILE A 2 -16.07 12.22 -0.80
CA ILE A 2 -14.86 12.37 -1.62
C ILE A 2 -15.23 12.81 -3.04
N ASN A 3 -14.58 13.86 -3.54
CA ASN A 3 -14.70 14.32 -4.91
C ASN A 3 -13.75 13.52 -5.81
N ASN A 4 -14.29 12.51 -6.49
CA ASN A 4 -13.53 11.64 -7.38
C ASN A 4 -13.40 12.24 -8.78
N THR A 5 -12.46 13.17 -8.94
CA THR A 5 -12.08 13.72 -10.26
C THR A 5 -11.57 12.61 -11.19
N LYS A 6 -11.50 12.89 -12.50
CA LYS A 6 -10.93 11.95 -13.48
C LYS A 6 -9.52 11.50 -13.07
N LYS A 7 -8.68 12.45 -12.66
CA LYS A 7 -7.31 12.17 -12.20
C LYS A 7 -7.27 11.28 -10.97
N ILE A 8 -8.11 11.54 -9.96
CA ILE A 8 -8.20 10.70 -8.75
C ILE A 8 -8.63 9.27 -9.09
N LYS A 9 -9.58 9.09 -10.02
CA LYS A 9 -9.99 7.76 -10.50
C LYS A 9 -8.86 7.01 -11.20
N GLU A 10 -8.10 7.70 -12.06
CA GLU A 10 -6.91 7.12 -12.72
C GLU A 10 -5.84 6.70 -11.69
N LEU A 11 -5.63 7.49 -10.64
CA LEU A 11 -4.70 7.16 -9.55
C LEU A 11 -5.16 5.92 -8.77
N TYR A 12 -6.46 5.78 -8.48
CA TYR A 12 -6.98 4.54 -7.88
C TYR A 12 -6.69 3.32 -8.74
N GLU A 13 -6.96 3.41 -10.04
CA GLU A 13 -6.67 2.31 -10.97
C GLU A 13 -5.17 2.00 -11.07
N ASN A 14 -4.31 3.02 -11.08
CA ASN A 14 -2.86 2.86 -11.08
C ASN A 14 -2.36 2.17 -9.80
N ILE A 15 -2.83 2.62 -8.64
CA ILE A 15 -2.51 2.00 -7.34
C ILE A 15 -2.95 0.54 -7.34
N GLN A 16 -4.16 0.24 -7.83
CA GLN A 16 -4.64 -1.12 -7.95
C GLN A 16 -3.72 -1.95 -8.86
N ARG A 17 -3.37 -1.47 -10.06
CA ARG A 17 -2.42 -2.15 -10.96
C ARG A 17 -1.09 -2.45 -10.28
N LYS A 18 -0.47 -1.45 -9.66
CA LYS A 18 0.82 -1.60 -8.97
C LYS A 18 0.76 -2.63 -7.83
N LEU A 19 -0.32 -2.64 -7.03
CA LEU A 19 -0.52 -3.63 -5.99
C LEU A 19 -0.57 -5.06 -6.54
N PHE A 20 -1.24 -5.26 -7.66
CA PHE A 20 -1.28 -6.56 -8.34
C PHE A 20 0.08 -6.94 -8.93
N ASP A 21 0.86 -5.97 -9.41
CA ASP A 21 2.18 -6.23 -10.00
C ASP A 21 3.24 -6.61 -8.97
N ILE A 22 3.19 -6.03 -7.78
CA ILE A 22 4.17 -6.27 -6.71
C ILE A 22 3.96 -7.65 -6.07
N VAL A 23 2.72 -8.09 -5.89
CA VAL A 23 2.44 -9.33 -5.18
C VAL A 23 2.54 -10.54 -6.11
N PRO A 24 3.49 -11.49 -5.87
CA PRO A 24 3.65 -12.65 -6.72
C PRO A 24 2.53 -13.68 -6.49
N GLY A 25 2.17 -14.38 -7.57
CA GLY A 25 1.30 -15.55 -7.52
C GLY A 25 -0.16 -15.23 -7.23
N LYS A 26 -0.92 -16.26 -6.84
CA LYS A 26 -2.34 -16.13 -6.49
C LYS A 26 -2.48 -15.81 -5.01
N TRP A 27 -3.28 -14.81 -4.69
CA TRP A 27 -3.63 -14.42 -3.32
C TRP A 27 -5.14 -14.15 -3.21
N ASP A 28 -5.65 -14.11 -1.99
CA ASP A 28 -7.07 -13.89 -1.70
C ASP A 28 -7.36 -12.54 -1.07
N GLU A 29 -6.42 -12.05 -0.25
CA GLU A 29 -6.59 -10.79 0.49
C GLU A 29 -5.27 -10.00 0.45
N LEU A 30 -5.38 -8.68 0.38
CA LEU A 30 -4.27 -7.75 0.51
C LEU A 30 -4.68 -6.58 1.39
N TYR A 31 -3.82 -6.18 2.29
CA TYR A 31 -4.02 -5.00 3.14
C TYR A 31 -2.74 -4.16 3.15
N LEU A 32 -2.87 -2.87 2.83
CA LEU A 32 -1.79 -1.90 2.82
C LEU A 32 -2.10 -0.76 3.78
N TYR A 33 -1.08 -0.33 4.51
CA TYR A 33 -1.06 0.94 5.22
C TYR A 33 -0.01 1.86 4.61
N ALA A 34 -0.36 3.15 4.48
CA ALA A 34 0.57 4.20 4.15
C ALA A 34 0.26 5.44 5.00
N SER A 35 1.29 6.12 5.50
CA SER A 35 1.18 7.42 6.16
C SER A 35 2.06 8.44 5.47
N ILE A 36 1.63 9.70 5.46
CA ILE A 36 2.38 10.82 4.90
C ILE A 36 2.32 11.98 5.90
N ILE A 37 3.48 12.36 6.41
CA ILE A 37 3.69 13.43 7.38
C ILE A 37 4.54 14.52 6.73
N GLU A 38 4.01 15.74 6.70
CA GLU A 38 4.75 16.90 6.22
C GLU A 38 5.60 17.48 7.35
N ARG A 39 6.92 17.47 7.17
CA ARG A 39 7.87 18.13 8.07
C ARG A 39 8.50 19.32 7.37
N LEU A 40 8.64 20.41 8.13
CA LEU A 40 9.31 21.65 7.68
C LEU A 40 8.76 22.17 6.34
N GLY A 41 7.45 21.97 6.09
CA GLY A 41 6.73 22.48 4.93
C GLY A 41 7.12 21.91 3.56
N LYS A 42 8.08 20.97 3.47
CA LYS A 42 8.55 20.41 2.18
C LYS A 42 8.91 18.93 2.24
N VAL A 43 9.34 18.41 3.38
CA VAL A 43 9.80 17.01 3.48
C VAL A 43 8.61 16.13 3.83
N GLN A 44 8.22 15.26 2.90
CA GLN A 44 7.24 14.21 3.18
C GLN A 44 7.98 12.99 3.73
N VAL A 45 7.72 12.66 5.00
CA VAL A 45 8.17 11.41 5.63
C VAL A 45 6.96 10.52 5.91
N GLY A 46 7.18 9.25 6.16
CA GLY A 46 6.10 8.33 6.51
C GLY A 46 6.55 6.89 6.46
N GLU A 47 5.59 6.00 6.66
CA GLU A 47 5.77 4.56 6.56
C GLU A 47 4.75 3.98 5.58
N MET A 48 5.19 2.96 4.84
CA MET A 48 4.30 2.10 4.07
C MET A 48 4.65 0.66 4.41
N TYR A 49 3.63 -0.16 4.63
CA TYR A 49 3.79 -1.61 4.74
C TYR A 49 2.51 -2.27 4.28
N PHE A 50 2.63 -3.48 3.76
CA PHE A 50 1.47 -4.24 3.35
C PHE A 50 1.70 -5.74 3.43
N TYR A 51 0.57 -6.43 3.51
CA TYR A 51 0.47 -7.86 3.74
C TYR A 51 -0.49 -8.46 2.74
N PHE A 52 -0.16 -9.64 2.23
CA PHE A 52 -1.08 -10.41 1.40
C PHE A 52 -1.23 -11.83 1.91
N MET A 53 -2.41 -12.41 1.68
CA MET A 53 -2.74 -13.78 2.02
C MET A 53 -2.62 -14.66 0.76
N PRO A 54 -1.55 -15.45 0.59
CA PRO A 54 -1.42 -16.33 -0.57
C PRO A 54 -2.57 -17.35 -0.62
N ARG A 55 -2.96 -17.74 -1.83
CA ARG A 55 -3.98 -18.78 -2.07
C ARG A 55 -3.32 -20.15 -1.99
N GLY A 56 -3.81 -21.03 -1.13
CA GLY A 56 -3.27 -22.37 -0.94
C GLY A 56 -4.01 -23.16 0.14
N ILE A 57 -3.77 -24.48 0.19
CA ILE A 57 -4.53 -25.43 1.01
C ILE A 57 -3.96 -25.56 2.44
N LEU A 58 -2.67 -25.30 2.67
CA LEU A 58 -2.01 -25.51 3.98
C LEU A 58 -1.46 -24.20 4.59
N LYS A 59 -1.69 -24.03 5.91
CA LYS A 59 -1.10 -23.01 6.81
C LYS A 59 -0.98 -21.61 6.18
N ARG A 60 -2.15 -21.06 5.84
CA ARG A 60 -2.29 -19.70 5.30
C ARG A 60 -1.88 -18.68 6.36
N LYS A 61 -0.80 -17.95 6.10
CA LYS A 61 -0.37 -16.80 6.91
C LYS A 61 -0.19 -15.60 6.00
N PHE A 62 -0.48 -14.41 6.53
CA PHE A 62 -0.13 -13.18 5.84
C PHE A 62 1.39 -13.12 5.65
N ILE A 63 1.81 -12.71 4.46
CA ILE A 63 3.19 -12.46 4.10
C ILE A 63 3.37 -10.94 4.05
N ASN A 64 4.32 -10.40 4.80
CA ASN A 64 4.72 -9.01 4.64
C ASN A 64 5.47 -8.87 3.30
N VAL A 65 5.19 -7.80 2.56
CA VAL A 65 5.77 -7.61 1.24
C VAL A 65 7.31 -7.53 1.24
N TYR A 66 7.92 -7.09 2.33
CA TYR A 66 9.38 -7.04 2.46
C TYR A 66 10.01 -8.43 2.63
N GLU A 67 9.21 -9.47 2.91
CA GLU A 67 9.67 -10.86 2.89
C GLU A 67 9.66 -11.47 1.48
N VAL A 68 9.06 -10.79 0.49
CA VAL A 68 8.87 -11.32 -0.86
C VAL A 68 10.20 -11.58 -1.57
N PRO A 69 11.18 -10.65 -1.60
CA PRO A 69 12.47 -10.90 -2.24
C PRO A 69 13.11 -12.22 -1.80
N ASN A 70 13.22 -12.41 -0.48
CA ASN A 70 13.78 -13.62 0.11
C ASN A 70 12.93 -14.88 -0.14
N LYS A 71 11.60 -14.79 -0.05
CA LYS A 71 10.71 -15.97 -0.20
C LYS A 71 10.58 -16.48 -1.63
N TYR A 72 10.74 -15.59 -2.60
CA TYR A 72 10.50 -15.87 -4.01
C TYR A 72 11.78 -15.76 -4.86
N ASN A 73 12.94 -15.57 -4.23
CA ASN A 73 14.24 -15.44 -4.88
C ASN A 73 14.23 -14.34 -5.96
N ILE A 74 13.87 -13.13 -5.53
CA ILE A 74 13.77 -11.93 -6.37
C ILE A 74 14.85 -10.95 -5.93
N GLU A 75 15.48 -10.28 -6.89
CA GLU A 75 16.42 -9.20 -6.62
C GLU A 75 15.74 -8.08 -5.79
N GLU A 76 16.24 -7.89 -4.58
CA GLU A 76 15.62 -7.02 -3.58
C GLU A 76 15.58 -5.56 -4.04
N GLU A 77 16.66 -5.06 -4.65
CA GLU A 77 16.76 -3.68 -5.11
C GLU A 77 15.70 -3.34 -6.17
N GLU A 78 15.53 -4.20 -7.18
CA GLU A 78 14.53 -4.01 -8.25
C GLU A 78 13.11 -4.08 -7.70
N TYR A 79 12.88 -5.03 -6.80
CA TYR A 79 11.58 -5.17 -6.15
C TYR A 79 11.23 -3.95 -5.30
N LEU A 80 12.20 -3.40 -4.56
CA LEU A 80 12.01 -2.20 -3.75
C LEU A 80 11.70 -0.96 -4.61
N LYS A 81 12.22 -0.87 -5.85
CA LYS A 81 11.80 0.19 -6.80
C LYS A 81 10.31 0.13 -7.13
N LEU A 82 9.73 -1.08 -7.30
CA LEU A 82 8.29 -1.21 -7.50
C LEU A 82 7.50 -0.73 -6.28
N VAL A 83 7.98 -1.05 -5.07
CA VAL A 83 7.38 -0.58 -3.80
C VAL A 83 7.46 0.94 -3.69
N GLU A 84 8.59 1.55 -4.05
CA GLU A 84 8.75 3.01 -4.08
C GLU A 84 7.79 3.68 -5.07
N LEU A 85 7.66 3.13 -6.29
CA LEU A 85 6.73 3.62 -7.30
C LEU A 85 5.27 3.55 -6.86
N LEU A 86 4.89 2.54 -6.06
CA LEU A 86 3.57 2.47 -5.44
C LEU A 86 3.37 3.59 -4.41
N TYR A 87 4.36 3.83 -3.54
CA TYR A 87 4.26 4.86 -2.53
C TYR A 87 4.19 6.27 -3.14
N ASP A 88 4.93 6.52 -4.21
CA ASP A 88 4.85 7.77 -4.97
C ASP A 88 3.47 8.00 -5.59
N GLU A 89 2.82 6.95 -6.12
CA GLU A 89 1.45 7.04 -6.63
C GLU A 89 0.45 7.42 -5.52
N ILE A 90 0.66 6.90 -4.29
CA ILE A 90 -0.13 7.24 -3.11
C ILE A 90 0.10 8.70 -2.68
N LYS A 91 1.33 9.22 -2.77
CA LYS A 91 1.62 10.64 -2.52
C LYS A 91 0.93 11.53 -3.56
N GLU A 92 0.94 11.16 -4.83
CA GLU A 92 0.23 11.92 -5.88
C GLU A 92 -1.28 11.92 -5.64
N LEU A 93 -1.86 10.80 -5.19
CA LEU A 93 -3.27 10.76 -4.77
C LEU A 93 -3.56 11.76 -3.65
N ARG A 94 -2.66 11.86 -2.66
CA ARG A 94 -2.78 12.86 -1.60
C ARG A 94 -2.68 14.29 -2.12
N GLU A 95 -1.80 14.53 -3.07
CA GLU A 95 -1.61 15.83 -3.70
C GLU A 95 -2.86 16.26 -4.47
N GLU A 96 -3.49 15.35 -5.22
CA GLU A 96 -4.72 15.64 -5.95
C GLU A 96 -5.89 15.99 -5.02
N PHE A 97 -5.96 15.41 -3.81
CA PHE A 97 -6.91 15.85 -2.79
C PHE A 97 -6.66 17.31 -2.41
N ARG A 98 -5.39 17.72 -2.26
CA ARG A 98 -5.04 19.12 -1.96
C ARG A 98 -5.42 20.05 -3.12
N LYS A 99 -5.04 19.73 -4.36
CA LYS A 99 -5.32 20.53 -5.57
C LYS A 99 -6.82 20.72 -5.81
N THR A 100 -7.64 19.78 -5.38
CA THR A 100 -9.10 19.81 -5.53
C THR A 100 -9.82 20.37 -4.30
N ASN A 101 -9.10 21.03 -3.39
CA ASN A 101 -9.61 21.61 -2.13
C ASN A 101 -10.35 20.60 -1.24
N GLN A 102 -9.99 19.32 -1.32
CA GLN A 102 -10.48 18.29 -0.42
C GLN A 102 -9.66 18.27 0.86
N LYS A 103 -10.25 17.71 1.92
CA LYS A 103 -9.53 17.49 3.17
C LYS A 103 -8.38 16.52 2.93
N VAL A 104 -7.17 16.96 3.24
CA VAL A 104 -5.94 16.17 3.05
C VAL A 104 -5.78 15.18 4.19
N TRP A 105 -5.72 13.90 3.86
CA TRP A 105 -5.58 12.80 4.81
C TRP A 105 -4.12 12.62 5.27
N SER A 106 -3.92 12.03 6.45
CA SER A 106 -2.59 11.76 7.01
C SER A 106 -2.16 10.32 6.82
N ASN A 107 -3.11 9.39 6.78
CA ASN A 107 -2.86 8.00 6.45
C ASN A 107 -4.00 7.37 5.66
N LEU A 108 -3.66 6.29 4.98
CA LEU A 108 -4.51 5.52 4.10
C LEU A 108 -4.36 4.04 4.44
N THR A 109 -5.49 3.35 4.61
CA THR A 109 -5.52 1.89 4.55
C THR A 109 -6.21 1.46 3.26
N ILE A 110 -5.56 0.59 2.48
CA ILE A 110 -6.16 -0.07 1.31
C ILE A 110 -6.41 -1.52 1.66
N SER A 111 -7.63 -2.03 1.42
CA SER A 111 -7.92 -3.46 1.54
C SER A 111 -8.50 -4.00 0.24
N ILE A 112 -8.05 -5.19 -0.16
CA ILE A 112 -8.56 -5.93 -1.30
C ILE A 112 -9.04 -7.28 -0.81
N LYS A 113 -10.35 -7.51 -0.87
CA LYS A 113 -11.00 -8.75 -0.43
C LYS A 113 -12.35 -8.90 -1.13
N ASN A 114 -12.74 -10.13 -1.46
CA ASN A 114 -14.04 -10.43 -2.07
C ASN A 114 -14.35 -9.59 -3.34
N ASP A 115 -13.36 -9.45 -4.22
CA ASP A 115 -13.46 -8.72 -5.49
C ASP A 115 -13.80 -7.22 -5.34
N ARG A 116 -13.56 -6.67 -4.16
CA ARG A 116 -13.66 -5.25 -3.85
C ARG A 116 -12.32 -4.72 -3.36
N ILE A 117 -12.05 -3.48 -3.72
CA ILE A 117 -10.98 -2.67 -3.15
C ILE A 117 -11.61 -1.50 -2.39
N THR A 118 -11.14 -1.29 -1.15
CA THR A 118 -11.57 -0.20 -0.28
C THR A 118 -10.35 0.65 0.07
N TYR A 119 -10.47 1.96 -0.13
CA TYR A 119 -9.53 2.98 0.30
C TYR A 119 -10.14 3.72 1.49
N THR A 120 -9.56 3.55 2.68
CA THR A 120 -9.99 4.20 3.91
C THR A 120 -9.00 5.31 4.26
N PHE A 121 -9.43 6.56 4.12
CA PHE A 121 -8.64 7.75 4.41
C PHE A 121 -8.85 8.20 5.84
N CYS A 122 -7.78 8.38 6.60
CA CYS A 122 -7.83 8.84 7.99
C CYS A 122 -7.12 10.19 8.14
N TYR A 123 -7.51 10.94 9.17
CA TYR A 123 -7.07 12.32 9.42
C TYR A 123 -6.42 12.46 10.80
N ASP A 124 -5.67 11.43 11.18
CA ASP A 124 -5.02 11.37 12.48
C ASP A 124 -3.87 12.38 12.58
N ASN A 125 -3.61 12.86 13.78
CA ASN A 125 -2.41 13.64 14.07
C ASN A 125 -1.22 12.68 14.31
N LEU A 126 -0.38 12.50 13.29
CA LEU A 126 0.78 11.61 13.34
C LEU A 126 2.04 12.42 13.70
N LEU A 127 2.73 12.04 14.77
CA LEU A 127 3.98 12.72 15.18
C LEU A 127 5.19 12.10 14.49
N GLY A 128 5.12 10.81 14.19
CA GLY A 128 6.12 10.08 13.40
C GLY A 128 7.38 9.73 14.18
N GLY A 129 7.23 9.36 15.45
CA GLY A 129 8.29 8.74 16.24
C GLY A 129 8.37 7.23 16.00
N GLN A 130 9.57 6.64 16.11
CA GLN A 130 9.76 5.19 15.91
C GLN A 130 8.85 4.34 16.80
N ASP A 131 8.70 4.73 18.06
CA ASP A 131 7.79 4.06 19.00
C ASP A 131 6.33 4.16 18.55
N GLU A 132 5.90 5.31 18.02
CA GLU A 132 4.53 5.50 17.54
C GLU A 132 4.25 4.62 16.31
N TYR A 133 5.21 4.53 15.38
CA TYR A 133 5.11 3.65 14.21
C TYR A 133 5.03 2.18 14.61
N TYR A 134 5.89 1.75 15.55
CA TYR A 134 5.85 0.38 16.04
C TYR A 134 4.52 0.05 16.74
N ASP A 135 4.09 0.90 17.68
CA ASP A 135 2.84 0.73 18.41
C ASP A 135 1.64 0.68 17.46
N HIS A 136 1.60 1.58 16.47
CA HIS A 136 0.59 1.60 15.41
C HIS A 136 0.59 0.33 14.57
N HIS A 137 1.76 -0.14 14.13
CA HIS A 137 1.87 -1.33 13.29
C HIS A 137 1.33 -2.59 14.01
N ILE A 138 1.58 -2.73 15.32
CA ILE A 138 1.00 -3.83 16.12
C ILE A 138 -0.53 -3.71 16.18
N TYR A 139 -1.06 -2.52 16.48
CA TYR A 139 -2.51 -2.28 16.47
C TYR A 139 -3.13 -2.60 15.11
N TRP A 140 -2.52 -2.13 14.03
CA TRP A 140 -3.01 -2.28 12.67
C TRP A 140 -3.05 -3.76 12.25
N ARG A 141 -1.99 -4.54 12.56
CA ARG A 141 -1.94 -5.99 12.33
C ARG A 141 -3.08 -6.72 13.04
N LYS A 142 -3.36 -6.38 14.30
CA LYS A 142 -4.50 -6.99 15.02
C LYS A 142 -5.83 -6.60 14.39
N LYS A 143 -6.02 -5.32 14.05
CA LYS A 143 -7.27 -4.78 13.50
C LYS A 143 -7.63 -5.37 12.13
N TYR A 144 -6.68 -5.39 11.19
CA TYR A 144 -6.97 -5.73 9.79
C TYR A 144 -6.58 -7.15 9.41
N LEU A 145 -5.55 -7.72 10.04
CA LEU A 145 -5.04 -9.06 9.70
C LEU A 145 -5.45 -10.12 10.70
N HIS A 146 -6.09 -9.73 11.82
CA HIS A 146 -6.43 -10.61 12.94
C HIS A 146 -5.20 -11.34 13.51
N ILE A 147 -4.04 -10.69 13.49
CA ILE A 147 -2.80 -11.21 14.07
C ILE A 147 -2.68 -10.69 15.50
N GLU A 148 -2.71 -11.59 16.47
CA GLU A 148 -2.55 -11.24 17.88
C GLU A 148 -1.13 -10.76 18.20
N PRO A 149 -0.97 -9.73 19.07
CA PRO A 149 0.31 -9.33 19.61
C PRO A 149 1.03 -10.52 20.27
N CYS A 150 2.29 -10.73 19.90
CA CYS A 150 3.09 -11.84 20.38
C CYS A 150 4.07 -11.39 21.48
N GLY A 151 3.78 -11.79 22.71
CA GLY A 151 4.63 -11.57 23.87
C GLY A 151 4.56 -10.16 24.45
N LYS A 152 5.21 -9.98 25.60
CA LYS A 152 5.07 -8.79 26.45
C LYS A 152 5.38 -7.47 25.74
N LYS A 153 6.29 -7.47 24.77
CA LYS A 153 6.68 -6.25 24.03
C LYS A 153 5.55 -5.78 23.11
N GLU A 154 4.99 -6.66 22.28
CA GLU A 154 3.88 -6.30 21.38
C GLU A 154 2.60 -6.01 22.18
N GLU A 155 2.33 -6.74 23.27
CA GLU A 155 1.20 -6.45 24.16
C GLU A 155 1.27 -5.04 24.77
N LYS A 156 2.46 -4.64 25.27
CA LYS A 156 2.68 -3.30 25.80
C LYS A 156 2.49 -2.23 24.74
N ALA A 157 3.01 -2.46 23.53
CA ALA A 157 2.88 -1.56 22.38
C ALA A 157 1.41 -1.37 21.99
N PHE A 158 0.65 -2.47 21.89
CA PHE A 158 -0.77 -2.45 21.60
C PHE A 158 -1.57 -1.65 22.64
N ASN A 159 -1.36 -1.92 23.94
CA ASN A 159 -2.06 -1.22 25.01
C ASN A 159 -1.69 0.27 25.06
N LYS A 160 -0.42 0.60 24.83
CA LYS A 160 0.05 1.99 24.73
C LYS A 160 -0.65 2.73 23.60
N TYR A 161 -0.77 2.11 22.42
CA TYR A 161 -1.49 2.69 21.29
C TYR A 161 -2.96 3.00 21.65
N LEU A 162 -3.65 2.05 22.29
CA LEU A 162 -5.05 2.23 22.71
C LEU A 162 -5.22 3.34 23.76
N SER A 163 -4.28 3.47 24.69
CA SER A 163 -4.35 4.50 25.75
C SER A 163 -4.04 5.92 25.27
N THR A 164 -3.24 6.06 24.21
CA THR A 164 -2.75 7.36 23.73
C THR A 164 -3.64 7.99 22.67
N ARG A 165 -4.46 7.18 21.98
CA ARG A 165 -5.44 7.68 21.03
C ARG A 165 -6.81 7.76 21.70
N ASN A 166 -7.36 8.97 21.80
CA ASN A 166 -8.81 9.11 21.96
C ASN A 166 -9.45 8.42 20.75
N LEU A 167 -10.00 7.21 20.97
CA LEU A 167 -10.73 6.43 19.97
C LEU A 167 -12.10 7.06 19.63
N GLU A 168 -12.32 8.33 19.96
CA GLU A 168 -13.45 9.10 19.45
C GLU A 168 -13.39 9.02 17.93
N VAL A 169 -14.44 8.39 17.38
CA VAL A 169 -14.58 7.88 16.01
C VAL A 169 -13.63 8.57 15.04
N PRO A 170 -12.58 7.88 14.55
CA PRO A 170 -11.73 8.43 13.52
C PRO A 170 -12.64 8.87 12.37
N LYS A 171 -12.70 10.18 12.13
CA LYS A 171 -13.33 10.70 10.91
C LYS A 171 -12.55 10.05 9.79
N SER A 172 -13.14 9.08 9.13
CA SER A 172 -12.56 8.40 8.00
C SER A 172 -13.54 8.53 6.85
N ASP A 173 -12.98 8.75 5.67
CA ASP A 173 -13.74 8.72 4.43
C ASP A 173 -13.35 7.44 3.70
N GLU A 174 -14.32 6.77 3.10
CA GLU A 174 -14.09 5.55 2.34
C GLU A 174 -14.43 5.73 0.86
N TYR A 175 -13.58 5.18 0.00
CA TYR A 175 -13.89 4.95 -1.40
C TYR A 175 -13.83 3.44 -1.69
N ILE A 176 -14.93 2.90 -2.21
CA ILE A 176 -15.06 1.47 -2.52
C ILE A 176 -15.29 1.33 -4.02
N THR A 177 -14.53 0.44 -4.66
CA THR A 177 -14.77 0.06 -6.05
C THR A 177 -14.50 -1.43 -6.29
N GLY A 178 -15.00 -1.93 -7.42
CA GLY A 178 -14.71 -3.29 -7.87
C GLY A 178 -13.30 -3.40 -8.43
N ILE A 179 -12.74 -4.61 -8.43
CA ILE A 179 -11.42 -4.85 -9.02
C ILE A 179 -11.56 -4.86 -10.55
N TYR A 180 -11.10 -3.79 -11.21
CA TYR A 180 -11.14 -3.64 -12.67
C TYR A 180 -10.24 -4.63 -13.43
N LEU A 181 -9.19 -5.13 -12.77
CA LEU A 181 -8.37 -6.23 -13.28
C LEU A 181 -9.08 -7.52 -12.89
N LYS A 182 -9.84 -8.16 -13.80
CA LYS A 182 -10.19 -9.59 -13.63
C LYS A 182 -8.91 -10.28 -13.17
N ARG A 183 -8.94 -11.09 -12.09
CA ARG A 183 -7.77 -11.75 -11.47
C ARG A 183 -6.93 -12.49 -12.51
N GLN A 184 -6.18 -11.75 -13.33
CA GLN A 184 -5.16 -12.26 -14.21
C GLN A 184 -4.13 -12.76 -13.22
N VAL A 185 -3.76 -14.02 -13.39
CA VAL A 185 -2.70 -14.58 -12.59
C VAL A 185 -1.47 -13.77 -12.96
N ASN A 186 -1.09 -12.83 -12.10
CA ASN A 186 0.21 -12.19 -12.21
C ASN A 186 1.22 -13.28 -11.84
N VAL A 187 1.55 -14.08 -12.84
CA VAL A 187 2.70 -14.97 -12.87
C VAL A 187 3.87 -14.02 -13.02
N VAL A 188 4.28 -13.41 -11.91
CA VAL A 188 5.58 -12.77 -11.88
C VAL A 188 6.57 -13.90 -11.61
N LYS A 189 7.28 -14.28 -12.67
CA LYS A 189 8.28 -15.33 -12.65
C LYS A 189 9.62 -14.65 -12.81
N TYR A 190 10.48 -14.89 -11.84
CA TYR A 190 11.74 -14.21 -11.67
C TYR A 190 12.84 -15.24 -11.93
N ASP A 191 13.64 -14.97 -12.97
CA ASP A 191 14.73 -15.78 -13.51
C ASP A 191 14.58 -17.31 -13.47
N THR A 192 13.71 -17.79 -14.35
CA THR A 192 13.95 -19.09 -15.01
C THR A 192 14.13 -18.80 -16.49
N THR A 193 15.02 -19.53 -17.17
CA THR A 193 15.44 -19.26 -18.56
C THR A 193 14.32 -19.35 -19.61
N ASP A 194 13.10 -19.74 -19.20
CA ASP A 194 11.93 -19.94 -20.06
C ASP A 194 10.74 -19.03 -19.66
N VAL A 195 10.94 -17.71 -19.61
CA VAL A 195 9.87 -16.77 -19.25
C VAL A 195 9.74 -15.66 -20.29
N ASP A 196 8.49 -15.34 -20.66
CA ASP A 196 8.08 -14.15 -21.42
C ASP A 196 8.67 -12.89 -20.76
N GLU A 197 9.46 -12.11 -21.51
CA GLU A 197 10.20 -10.91 -21.05
C GLU A 197 9.32 -9.93 -20.27
N ASN A 198 8.02 -9.87 -20.60
CA ASN A 198 7.04 -9.00 -19.95
C ASN A 198 6.78 -9.33 -18.46
N GLN A 199 7.25 -10.49 -17.97
CA GLN A 199 7.02 -10.96 -16.60
C GLN A 199 8.19 -10.71 -15.64
N ARG A 200 9.35 -10.22 -16.12
CA ARG A 200 10.54 -9.94 -15.28
C ARG A 200 10.37 -8.65 -14.44
N VAL A 201 10.97 -8.56 -13.23
CA VAL A 201 10.88 -7.34 -12.37
C VAL A 201 11.47 -6.15 -13.12
N ASP A 202 12.70 -6.28 -13.61
CA ASP A 202 13.42 -5.23 -14.34
C ASP A 202 12.61 -4.59 -15.45
N TYR A 203 12.03 -5.44 -16.30
CA TYR A 203 11.20 -4.98 -17.41
C TYR A 203 9.98 -4.20 -16.91
N ARG A 204 9.36 -4.65 -15.81
CA ARG A 204 8.22 -3.96 -15.19
C ARG A 204 8.62 -2.64 -14.56
N VAL A 205 9.76 -2.58 -13.87
CA VAL A 205 10.32 -1.33 -13.33
C VAL A 205 10.53 -0.34 -14.47
N ALA A 206 11.26 -0.72 -15.51
CA ALA A 206 11.51 0.13 -16.68
C ALA A 206 10.22 0.64 -17.33
N LYS A 207 9.24 -0.25 -17.53
CA LYS A 207 7.93 0.12 -18.09
C LYS A 207 7.16 1.11 -17.20
N GLN A 208 7.19 0.92 -15.89
CA GLN A 208 6.51 1.83 -14.96
C GLN A 208 7.23 3.19 -14.90
N GLU A 209 8.56 3.22 -14.92
CA GLU A 209 9.34 4.46 -14.98
C GLU A 209 9.10 5.24 -16.28
N GLU A 210 9.10 4.56 -17.44
CA GLU A 210 8.74 5.19 -18.72
C GLU A 210 7.33 5.79 -18.67
N SER A 211 6.38 5.07 -18.09
CA SER A 211 4.99 5.57 -17.97
C SER A 211 4.90 6.81 -17.08
N LYS A 212 5.70 6.87 -16.00
CA LYS A 212 5.82 8.03 -15.11
C LYS A 212 6.37 9.24 -15.88
N ILE A 213 7.43 9.05 -16.65
CA ILE A 213 8.05 10.11 -17.47
C ILE A 213 7.06 10.63 -18.53
N LYS A 214 6.38 9.75 -19.27
CA LYS A 214 5.38 10.13 -20.28
C LYS A 214 4.23 10.95 -19.68
N ASN A 215 3.74 10.54 -18.50
CA ASN A 215 2.67 11.28 -17.80
C ASN A 215 3.13 12.66 -17.32
N GLN A 216 4.37 12.81 -16.84
CA GLN A 216 4.91 14.12 -16.45
C GLN A 216 5.05 15.07 -17.65
N ILE A 217 5.46 14.56 -18.82
CA ILE A 217 5.56 15.37 -20.05
C ILE A 217 4.18 15.86 -20.52
N LEU A 218 3.16 15.01 -20.42
CA LEU A 218 1.78 15.37 -20.82
C LEU A 218 1.12 16.35 -19.86
N CYS A 219 1.47 16.34 -18.57
CA CYS A 219 0.95 17.29 -17.58
C CYS A 219 1.59 18.68 -17.63
N ASN A 220 2.73 18.85 -18.32
CA ASN A 220 3.47 20.11 -18.42
C ASN A 220 3.18 20.92 -19.71
N LYS A 221 2.13 20.57 -20.47
CA LYS A 221 1.64 21.32 -21.63
C LYS A 221 0.29 21.94 -21.32
#